data_AF-A0A8J5LHG3-F1
#
_entry.id   AF-A0A8J5LHG3-F1
#
_cell.length_a   1.000
_cell.length_b   1.000
_cell.length_c   1.000
_cell.angle_alpha   90.00
_cell.angle_beta   90.00
_cell.angle_gamma   90.00
#
_symmetry.space_group_name_H-M   'P 1'
#
loop_
_entity.id
_entity.type
_entity.pdbx_description
1 polymer ?
#
loop_
_entity_poly.entity_id
_entity_poly.type
_entity_poly.pdbx_seq_one_letter_code
_entity_poly.pdbx_strand_id
1 'polypeptide(L)'
;MPPRSLVYRCFLLSTILSAIGTAAAQNGEPYSMRISCGSQQDVTTSPTSTLWHRDFGYTGGKSANAKIPSYIEPHLTTLRYFPLSDGPENCYTIGNITRGHYQVRLFFALINDSNYDSEPIFDVSIEGTQIYSLQSGWSTTDEQSFVDALVFANNTSLTTCFHSTGHGDPSILTIEILQVDDDAYGIGPIWSKGTVLRTARRLTCGTGKSAYDEDYGGNHWGGDRFWLGVSSFADSSHSISTEHNITRASVSPNYYSEMLYQSAIVGDDLQPDLSFQMDLDPNNNYSLWLHFCEIDPGITKEQQRVFDIVINGDVAFESVDIISMAGGSHVALVLNKTVQMSGRTLTVELRCADGSHAIISAIEVLEVILAEFKTSAEEVNALQILKSSLGLPRRFGWHGDPCVPQEHPWSVVECQFDSASNNWVIYGLGLDNQGLKGSLPDDIATLQHLQNLNLSENSLFGSIPSSLGNITGLQILDLSYNQLNGSIPESLGQLTLLQILNLNGNLLSGRVPASLGGAPLHRASFNFTGNAGLCGIPGLPACGPHLSPGAKLGIAFGALFAFLLALVIVLVWWKRRENILRAQMIAAAREAPYAKARTHFTRDVQMAKHHRKHESAAQNHTESGSNLIL
;
A
#
# COMPACT_ATOMS: atom_id res chain seq x y z
N MET A 1 39.14 -73.14 -18.01
CA MET A 1 40.29 -72.89 -17.10
C MET A 1 41.40 -72.22 -17.91
N PRO A 2 42.34 -71.47 -17.31
CA PRO A 2 42.21 -70.24 -16.50
C PRO A 2 43.08 -69.12 -17.18
N PRO A 3 43.63 -68.08 -16.49
CA PRO A 3 43.18 -67.24 -15.36
C PRO A 3 42.84 -65.79 -15.86
N ARG A 4 42.25 -64.81 -15.14
CA ARG A 4 42.65 -64.03 -13.92
C ARG A 4 44.07 -63.41 -14.06
N SER A 5 44.39 -62.15 -13.72
CA SER A 5 43.68 -60.94 -13.24
C SER A 5 44.68 -59.73 -13.36
N LEU A 6 44.48 -58.46 -12.97
CA LEU A 6 43.55 -57.78 -12.03
C LEU A 6 43.36 -56.27 -12.38
N VAL A 7 42.38 -55.65 -11.71
CA VAL A 7 41.93 -54.24 -11.63
C VAL A 7 43.01 -53.14 -11.46
N TYR A 8 42.83 -51.98 -12.11
CA TYR A 8 43.04 -50.65 -11.47
C TYR A 8 42.12 -49.52 -12.01
N ARG A 9 41.21 -49.07 -11.12
CA ARG A 9 40.48 -47.79 -10.97
C ARG A 9 40.00 -46.97 -12.20
N CYS A 10 38.67 -46.87 -12.22
CA CYS A 10 37.76 -45.98 -12.95
C CYS A 10 38.19 -44.52 -13.18
N PHE A 11 37.80 -44.00 -14.35
CA PHE A 11 37.18 -42.68 -14.49
C PHE A 11 35.74 -42.87 -15.00
N LEU A 12 34.79 -42.06 -14.55
CA LEU A 12 33.38 -42.13 -14.98
C LEU A 12 33.12 -41.14 -16.11
N LEU A 13 32.77 -41.64 -17.30
CA LEU A 13 31.93 -40.91 -18.25
C LEU A 13 30.52 -41.49 -18.17
N SER A 14 29.55 -40.68 -17.74
CA SER A 14 28.13 -40.99 -17.91
C SER A 14 27.71 -40.63 -19.33
N THR A 15 27.12 -41.58 -20.04
CA THR A 15 26.59 -41.38 -21.40
C THR A 15 25.36 -40.49 -21.37
N ILE A 16 25.34 -39.46 -22.21
CA ILE A 16 24.13 -38.71 -22.53
C ILE A 16 23.19 -39.65 -23.33
N LEU A 17 22.04 -39.99 -22.75
CA LEU A 17 20.92 -40.56 -23.49
C LEU A 17 19.86 -39.46 -23.67
N SER A 18 19.59 -39.10 -24.92
CA SER A 18 18.58 -38.10 -25.27
C SER A 18 17.18 -38.67 -25.14
N ALA A 19 16.54 -38.48 -23.98
CA ALA A 19 15.11 -38.64 -23.85
C ALA A 19 14.40 -37.46 -24.53
N ILE A 20 13.69 -37.71 -25.63
CA ILE A 20 12.76 -36.74 -26.20
C ILE A 20 11.52 -36.73 -25.28
N GLY A 21 11.57 -35.92 -24.23
CA GLY A 21 10.42 -35.65 -23.39
C GLY A 21 9.43 -34.78 -24.14
N THR A 22 8.25 -35.33 -24.45
CA THR A 22 7.08 -34.52 -24.79
C THR A 22 6.79 -33.57 -23.63
N ALA A 23 6.62 -32.28 -23.93
CA ALA A 23 6.33 -31.27 -22.93
C ALA A 23 4.89 -31.45 -22.37
N ALA A 24 4.74 -32.32 -21.38
CA ALA A 24 3.58 -32.31 -20.51
C ALA A 24 3.65 -31.04 -19.65
N ALA A 25 2.67 -30.14 -19.83
CA ALA A 25 2.60 -28.91 -19.05
C ALA A 25 2.41 -29.23 -17.56
N GLN A 26 3.10 -28.49 -16.69
CA GLN A 26 2.91 -28.58 -15.25
C GLN A 26 1.69 -27.75 -14.83
N ASN A 27 0.50 -28.24 -15.19
CA ASN A 27 -0.75 -27.66 -14.69
C ASN A 27 -0.91 -28.04 -13.22
N GLY A 28 -0.43 -27.16 -12.34
CA GLY A 28 -0.95 -27.07 -10.97
C GLY A 28 -2.39 -26.56 -11.00
N GLU A 29 -3.08 -26.65 -9.87
CA GLU A 29 -4.38 -26.00 -9.72
C GLU A 29 -4.20 -24.46 -9.77
N PRO A 30 -5.12 -23.73 -10.42
CA PRO A 30 -5.06 -22.27 -10.50
C PRO A 30 -5.25 -21.65 -9.11
N TYR A 31 -4.67 -20.47 -8.88
CA TYR A 31 -4.79 -19.79 -7.59
C TYR A 31 -6.26 -19.41 -7.30
N SER A 32 -6.76 -19.80 -6.13
CA SER A 32 -8.05 -19.34 -5.59
C SER A 32 -7.90 -18.81 -4.17
N MET A 33 -8.47 -17.65 -3.89
CA MET A 33 -8.61 -17.10 -2.54
C MET A 33 -10.05 -16.64 -2.32
N ARG A 34 -10.64 -17.03 -1.19
CA ARG A 34 -12.03 -16.72 -0.81
C ARG A 34 -12.04 -16.28 0.66
N ILE A 35 -12.51 -15.07 0.97
CA ILE A 35 -12.32 -14.42 2.28
C ILE A 35 -13.67 -14.02 2.90
N SER A 36 -14.07 -14.72 3.97
CA SER A 36 -15.24 -14.36 4.77
C SER A 36 -14.95 -13.11 5.61
N CYS A 37 -15.44 -11.96 5.14
CA CYS A 37 -15.15 -10.67 5.77
C CYS A 37 -15.85 -10.57 7.13
N GLY A 38 -15.21 -9.91 8.09
CA GLY A 38 -15.64 -9.89 9.49
C GLY A 38 -15.44 -11.19 10.26
N SER A 39 -15.22 -12.35 9.62
CA SER A 39 -15.08 -13.63 10.35
C SER A 39 -13.73 -13.76 11.05
N GLN A 40 -13.73 -14.31 12.25
CA GLN A 40 -12.50 -14.60 13.03
C GLN A 40 -11.93 -15.99 12.74
N GLN A 41 -12.69 -16.85 12.06
CA GLN A 41 -12.38 -18.26 11.79
C GLN A 41 -12.75 -18.62 10.36
N ASP A 42 -12.11 -19.64 9.81
CA ASP A 42 -12.42 -20.13 8.47
C ASP A 42 -13.81 -20.80 8.49
N VAL A 43 -14.61 -20.60 7.45
CA VAL A 43 -16.02 -20.98 7.35
C VAL A 43 -16.22 -21.86 6.12
N THR A 44 -17.06 -22.89 6.22
CA THR A 44 -17.51 -23.69 5.06
C THR A 44 -18.99 -23.49 4.80
N THR A 45 -19.38 -23.20 3.56
CA THR A 45 -20.78 -22.97 3.17
C THR A 45 -21.45 -24.23 2.61
N SER A 46 -22.73 -24.43 2.91
CA SER A 46 -23.58 -25.45 2.28
C SER A 46 -24.27 -24.84 1.06
N PRO A 47 -24.48 -25.56 -0.06
CA PRO A 47 -24.21 -26.99 -0.27
C PRO A 47 -22.74 -27.32 -0.54
N THR A 48 -22.02 -26.38 -1.17
CA THR A 48 -20.75 -26.57 -1.88
C THR A 48 -19.58 -27.08 -1.03
N SER A 49 -19.66 -26.94 0.30
CA SER A 49 -18.56 -27.13 1.24
C SER A 49 -17.34 -26.23 0.99
N THR A 50 -17.50 -25.17 0.18
CA THR A 50 -16.45 -24.21 -0.17
C THR A 50 -15.82 -23.59 1.07
N LEU A 51 -14.49 -23.60 1.12
CA LEU A 51 -13.70 -23.00 2.20
C LEU A 51 -13.56 -21.49 1.98
N TRP A 52 -14.06 -20.71 2.93
CA TRP A 52 -13.83 -19.28 3.05
C TRP A 52 -12.86 -19.05 4.20
N HIS A 53 -11.69 -18.49 3.91
CA HIS A 53 -10.75 -18.13 4.98
C HIS A 53 -11.32 -17.01 5.84
N ARG A 54 -10.90 -16.98 7.11
CA ARG A 54 -11.17 -15.86 8.03
C ARG A 54 -10.69 -14.53 7.44
N ASP A 55 -11.19 -13.44 8.00
CA ASP A 55 -10.88 -12.09 7.55
C ASP A 55 -9.40 -11.71 7.79
N PHE A 56 -8.68 -11.29 6.74
CA PHE A 56 -7.30 -10.82 6.80
C PHE A 56 -6.98 -9.80 5.69
N GLY A 57 -5.84 -9.11 5.78
CA GLY A 57 -5.33 -8.23 4.73
C GLY A 57 -5.96 -6.84 4.66
N TYR A 58 -6.96 -6.54 5.49
CA TYR A 58 -7.63 -5.25 5.59
C TYR A 58 -6.80 -4.18 6.33
N THR A 59 -7.02 -2.90 6.00
CA THR A 59 -6.34 -1.75 6.61
C THR A 59 -6.99 -1.21 7.87
N GLY A 60 -8.32 -1.34 7.99
CA GLY A 60 -9.14 -0.72 9.03
C GLY A 60 -10.48 -1.44 9.22
N GLY A 61 -11.47 -0.74 9.78
CA GLY A 61 -12.84 -1.24 9.87
C GLY A 61 -13.11 -2.22 11.02
N LYS A 62 -14.38 -2.65 11.10
CA LYS A 62 -14.95 -3.46 12.17
C LYS A 62 -15.70 -4.66 11.58
N SER A 63 -15.78 -5.74 12.34
CA SER A 63 -16.67 -6.88 12.05
C SER A 63 -18.09 -6.58 12.53
N ALA A 64 -19.10 -7.04 11.79
CA ALA A 64 -20.50 -7.06 12.20
C ALA A 64 -21.21 -8.32 11.68
N ASN A 65 -22.40 -8.60 12.22
CA ASN A 65 -23.32 -9.55 11.63
C ASN A 65 -23.89 -8.99 10.32
N ALA A 66 -23.97 -9.83 9.29
CA ALA A 66 -24.54 -9.45 8.01
C ALA A 66 -26.06 -9.60 7.98
N LYS A 67 -26.73 -8.66 7.31
CA LYS A 67 -28.08 -8.75 6.77
C LYS A 67 -27.90 -8.84 5.25
N ILE A 68 -27.88 -10.06 4.73
CA ILE A 68 -27.68 -10.31 3.30
C ILE A 68 -28.91 -9.76 2.54
N PRO A 69 -28.73 -8.89 1.53
CA PRO A 69 -29.83 -8.35 0.73
C PRO A 69 -30.30 -9.31 -0.37
N SER A 70 -29.42 -10.22 -0.79
CA SER A 70 -29.58 -11.09 -1.95
C SER A 70 -29.71 -12.57 -1.58
N TYR A 71 -30.32 -13.35 -2.49
CA TYR A 71 -30.31 -14.81 -2.44
C TYR A 71 -29.09 -15.45 -3.13
N ILE A 72 -28.26 -14.66 -3.82
CA ILE A 72 -27.02 -15.12 -4.43
C ILE A 72 -26.05 -15.57 -3.32
N GLU A 73 -25.43 -16.75 -3.50
CA GLU A 73 -24.40 -17.27 -2.59
C GLU A 73 -23.15 -16.38 -2.59
N PRO A 74 -22.34 -16.37 -1.50
CA PRO A 74 -22.40 -17.28 -0.35
C PRO A 74 -23.24 -16.76 0.83
N HIS A 75 -23.90 -17.68 1.54
CA HIS A 75 -24.68 -17.40 2.74
C HIS A 75 -23.80 -17.17 4.00
N LEU A 76 -22.91 -16.18 3.95
CA LEU A 76 -22.05 -15.80 5.07
C LEU A 76 -22.80 -14.88 6.06
N THR A 77 -22.54 -15.07 7.36
CA THR A 77 -23.26 -14.39 8.44
C THR A 77 -22.52 -13.19 9.03
N THR A 78 -21.29 -12.93 8.60
CA THR A 78 -20.43 -11.81 9.02
C THR A 78 -20.04 -10.94 7.84
N LEU A 79 -19.82 -9.65 8.09
CA LEU A 79 -19.22 -8.72 7.13
C LEU A 79 -18.17 -7.84 7.81
N ARG A 80 -17.33 -7.17 7.00
CA ARG A 80 -16.53 -6.02 7.45
C ARG A 80 -17.20 -4.73 6.99
N TYR A 81 -17.24 -3.73 7.86
CA TYR A 81 -17.59 -2.35 7.49
C TYR A 81 -16.51 -1.36 7.91
N PHE A 82 -16.45 -0.23 7.21
CA PHE A 82 -15.40 0.77 7.32
C PHE A 82 -15.96 2.12 7.80
N PRO A 83 -15.90 2.42 9.11
CA PRO A 83 -16.37 3.70 9.62
C PRO A 83 -15.53 4.86 9.12
N LEU A 84 -16.17 5.99 8.79
CA LEU A 84 -15.49 7.25 8.45
C LEU A 84 -14.39 7.69 9.44
N SER A 85 -14.43 7.22 10.70
CA SER A 85 -13.36 7.47 11.68
C SER A 85 -12.03 6.76 11.40
N ASP A 86 -12.03 5.67 10.63
CA ASP A 86 -10.81 5.01 10.13
C ASP A 86 -10.28 5.68 8.84
N GLY A 87 -11.00 6.67 8.29
CA GLY A 87 -10.66 7.38 7.04
C GLY A 87 -11.58 6.99 5.87
N PRO A 88 -11.65 7.81 4.80
CA PRO A 88 -12.50 7.54 3.65
C PRO A 88 -12.04 6.31 2.85
N GLU A 89 -10.74 6.17 2.60
CA GLU A 89 -10.18 5.02 1.86
C GLU A 89 -9.80 3.88 2.79
N ASN A 90 -10.33 2.69 2.52
CA ASN A 90 -9.94 1.45 3.21
C ASN A 90 -9.76 0.33 2.20
N CYS A 91 -8.75 -0.51 2.39
CA CYS A 91 -8.38 -1.53 1.40
C CYS A 91 -8.13 -2.90 2.03
N TYR A 92 -8.33 -3.93 1.22
CA TYR A 92 -7.71 -5.24 1.38
C TYR A 92 -6.47 -5.32 0.47
N THR A 93 -5.39 -5.96 0.93
CA THR A 93 -4.24 -6.29 0.11
C THR A 93 -3.85 -7.74 0.34
N ILE A 94 -4.09 -8.56 -0.69
CA ILE A 94 -3.95 -10.02 -0.63
C ILE A 94 -2.63 -10.40 -1.30
N GLY A 95 -1.75 -11.07 -0.56
CA GLY A 95 -0.42 -11.48 -1.03
C GLY A 95 -0.37 -12.91 -1.58
N ASN A 96 0.83 -13.31 -2.01
CA ASN A 96 1.14 -14.61 -2.63
C ASN A 96 0.38 -14.88 -3.94
N ILE A 97 -0.08 -13.83 -4.62
CA ILE A 97 -0.73 -13.90 -5.92
C ILE A 97 0.35 -14.02 -7.02
N THR A 98 0.08 -14.78 -8.06
CA THR A 98 0.98 -14.92 -9.22
C THR A 98 0.65 -13.88 -10.29
N ARG A 99 1.61 -13.60 -11.18
CA ARG A 99 1.35 -12.78 -12.36
C ARG A 99 0.36 -13.50 -13.29
N GLY A 100 -0.80 -12.90 -13.58
CA GLY A 100 -1.82 -13.49 -14.45
C GLY A 100 -3.16 -12.76 -14.40
N HIS A 101 -4.17 -13.34 -15.04
CA HIS A 101 -5.55 -12.86 -14.97
C HIS A 101 -6.29 -13.40 -13.75
N TYR A 102 -7.14 -12.57 -13.17
CA TYR A 102 -7.97 -12.90 -12.02
C TYR A 102 -9.39 -12.39 -12.21
N GLN A 103 -10.36 -13.27 -12.00
CA GLN A 103 -11.74 -12.91 -11.74
C GLN A 103 -11.87 -12.56 -10.26
N VAL A 104 -12.15 -11.30 -9.96
CA VAL A 104 -12.36 -10.81 -8.61
C VAL A 104 -13.84 -10.56 -8.41
N ARG A 105 -14.41 -11.13 -7.34
CA ARG A 105 -15.80 -10.89 -6.95
C ARG A 105 -15.89 -10.27 -5.58
N LEU A 106 -16.79 -9.31 -5.46
CA LEU A 106 -16.99 -8.51 -4.25
C LEU A 106 -18.50 -8.51 -3.98
N PHE A 107 -18.90 -9.12 -2.87
CA PHE A 107 -20.31 -9.26 -2.48
C PHE A 107 -20.61 -8.30 -1.33
N PHE A 108 -21.68 -7.52 -1.46
CA PHE A 108 -22.02 -6.44 -0.54
C PHE A 108 -23.19 -6.86 0.36
N ALA A 109 -23.18 -6.41 1.62
CA ALA A 109 -24.25 -6.70 2.57
C ALA A 109 -24.47 -5.54 3.54
N LEU A 110 -25.70 -5.47 4.08
CA LEU A 110 -26.07 -4.47 5.08
C LEU A 110 -25.68 -4.94 6.48
N ILE A 111 -25.39 -4.00 7.37
CA ILE A 111 -25.13 -4.29 8.79
C ILE A 111 -26.45 -4.71 9.46
N ASN A 112 -26.44 -5.82 10.20
CA ASN A 112 -27.61 -6.33 10.91
C ASN A 112 -27.77 -5.65 12.29
N ASP A 113 -27.97 -4.33 12.28
CA ASP A 113 -28.16 -3.47 13.45
C ASP A 113 -29.08 -2.30 13.08
N SER A 114 -30.12 -2.03 13.87
CA SER A 114 -31.12 -0.97 13.62
C SER A 114 -30.58 0.47 13.73
N ASN A 115 -29.29 0.65 14.05
CA ASN A 115 -28.62 1.94 13.95
C ASN A 115 -28.07 2.22 12.53
N TYR A 116 -28.10 1.22 11.63
CA TYR A 116 -27.57 1.28 10.25
C TYR A 116 -28.68 1.00 9.21
N ASP A 117 -29.85 1.61 9.39
CA ASP A 117 -31.00 1.48 8.48
C ASP A 117 -30.79 2.14 7.10
N SER A 118 -29.74 2.96 6.93
CA SER A 118 -29.37 3.57 5.64
C SER A 118 -28.47 2.65 4.82
N GLU A 119 -28.90 2.34 3.59
CA GLU A 119 -28.08 1.71 2.56
C GLU A 119 -26.80 2.54 2.30
N PRO A 120 -25.58 1.98 2.43
CA PRO A 120 -24.35 2.70 2.18
C PRO A 120 -24.07 2.79 0.67
N ILE A 121 -23.61 3.96 0.23
CA ILE A 121 -23.17 4.23 -1.16
C ILE A 121 -21.67 4.54 -1.15
N PHE A 122 -20.91 3.77 -1.92
CA PHE A 122 -19.46 3.84 -1.99
C PHE A 122 -18.95 3.38 -3.35
N ASP A 123 -17.75 3.81 -3.68
CA ASP A 123 -17.04 3.36 -4.88
C ASP A 123 -16.02 2.27 -4.51
N VAL A 124 -15.64 1.48 -5.50
CA VAL A 124 -14.76 0.31 -5.35
C VAL A 124 -13.73 0.30 -6.46
N SER A 125 -12.45 0.21 -6.09
CA SER A 125 -11.35 0.03 -7.04
C SER A 125 -10.63 -1.30 -6.85
N ILE A 126 -10.05 -1.81 -7.94
CA ILE A 126 -9.11 -2.93 -7.92
C ILE A 126 -7.82 -2.46 -8.58
N GLU A 127 -6.69 -2.76 -7.93
CA GLU A 127 -5.36 -2.34 -8.36
C GLU A 127 -5.20 -0.81 -8.58
N GLY A 128 -6.10 0.00 -8.00
CA GLY A 128 -6.14 1.45 -8.14
C GLY A 128 -7.06 1.98 -9.26
N THR A 129 -7.70 1.11 -10.05
CA THR A 129 -8.70 1.52 -11.07
C THR A 129 -10.11 1.40 -10.48
N GLN A 130 -10.92 2.46 -10.54
CA GLN A 130 -12.33 2.37 -10.13
C GLN A 130 -13.10 1.42 -11.04
N ILE A 131 -13.72 0.38 -10.46
CA ILE A 131 -14.50 -0.62 -11.20
C ILE A 131 -16.01 -0.49 -10.98
N TYR A 132 -16.45 -0.04 -9.82
CA TYR A 132 -17.87 -0.08 -9.46
C TYR A 132 -18.26 1.05 -8.51
N SER A 133 -19.51 1.49 -8.66
CA SER A 133 -20.13 2.57 -7.90
C SER A 133 -21.50 2.10 -7.48
N LEU A 134 -21.71 1.92 -6.17
CA LEU A 134 -22.97 1.33 -5.68
C LEU A 134 -24.12 2.33 -5.85
N GLN A 135 -25.11 1.98 -6.67
CA GLN A 135 -26.28 2.83 -6.91
C GLN A 135 -27.32 2.68 -5.79
N SER A 136 -28.13 3.72 -5.54
CA SER A 136 -29.20 3.60 -4.55
C SER A 136 -30.27 2.60 -5.02
N GLY A 137 -30.62 1.66 -4.15
CA GLY A 137 -31.43 0.49 -4.45
C GLY A 137 -30.63 -0.80 -4.63
N TRP A 138 -29.28 -0.78 -4.55
CA TRP A 138 -28.44 -1.97 -4.73
C TRP A 138 -28.82 -3.11 -3.78
N SER A 139 -29.28 -2.79 -2.56
CA SER A 139 -29.71 -3.78 -1.58
C SER A 139 -31.11 -4.37 -1.84
N THR A 140 -31.73 -4.05 -2.97
CA THR A 140 -33.06 -4.52 -3.39
C THR A 140 -33.06 -5.33 -4.69
N THR A 141 -31.92 -5.46 -5.39
CA THR A 141 -31.79 -6.28 -6.59
C THR A 141 -30.53 -7.15 -6.54
N ASP A 142 -30.69 -8.44 -6.82
CA ASP A 142 -29.61 -9.43 -6.71
C ASP A 142 -28.39 -9.04 -7.57
N GLU A 143 -28.60 -8.59 -8.81
CA GLU A 143 -27.55 -8.21 -9.77
C GLU A 143 -26.73 -6.98 -9.35
N GLN A 144 -27.23 -6.13 -8.45
CA GLN A 144 -26.49 -4.95 -7.95
C GLN A 144 -25.77 -5.22 -6.62
N SER A 145 -26.10 -6.33 -5.96
CA SER A 145 -25.59 -6.70 -4.63
C SER A 145 -24.18 -7.29 -4.62
N PHE A 146 -23.61 -7.54 -5.80
CA PHE A 146 -22.23 -7.95 -5.98
C PHE A 146 -21.64 -7.29 -7.24
N VAL A 147 -20.33 -7.36 -7.42
CA VAL A 147 -19.67 -7.08 -8.70
C VAL A 147 -18.61 -8.14 -9.01
N ASP A 148 -18.45 -8.46 -10.28
CA ASP A 148 -17.53 -9.45 -10.85
C ASP A 148 -16.70 -8.78 -11.94
N ALA A 149 -15.37 -8.72 -11.78
CA ALA A 149 -14.47 -8.06 -12.72
C ALA A 149 -13.23 -8.90 -12.99
N LEU A 150 -12.84 -8.99 -14.26
CA LEU A 150 -11.61 -9.62 -14.72
C LEU A 150 -10.51 -8.57 -14.76
N VAL A 151 -9.44 -8.80 -13.99
CA VAL A 151 -8.30 -7.89 -13.82
C VAL A 151 -6.99 -8.62 -14.08
N PHE A 152 -5.93 -7.86 -14.40
CA PHE A 152 -4.58 -8.43 -14.55
C PHE A 152 -3.70 -8.07 -13.35
N ALA A 153 -3.28 -9.08 -12.57
CA ALA A 153 -2.32 -8.90 -11.49
C ALA A 153 -0.89 -8.89 -12.06
N ASN A 154 -0.23 -7.72 -11.98
CA ASN A 154 1.18 -7.56 -12.39
C ASN A 154 2.18 -7.79 -11.25
N ASN A 155 1.71 -7.75 -10.00
CA ASN A 155 2.50 -7.80 -8.77
C ASN A 155 2.28 -9.13 -8.02
N THR A 156 3.04 -9.37 -6.93
CA THR A 156 2.86 -10.54 -6.04
C THR A 156 1.68 -10.40 -5.06
N SER A 157 0.83 -9.40 -5.28
CA SER A 157 -0.33 -9.06 -4.47
C SER A 157 -1.36 -8.33 -5.32
N LEU A 158 -2.62 -8.41 -4.89
CA LEU A 158 -3.76 -7.67 -5.46
C LEU A 158 -4.39 -6.82 -4.35
N THR A 159 -4.62 -5.54 -4.65
CA THR A 159 -5.26 -4.59 -3.73
C THR A 159 -6.67 -4.25 -4.21
N THR A 160 -7.65 -4.34 -3.32
CA THR A 160 -9.04 -3.89 -3.54
C THR A 160 -9.33 -2.80 -2.52
N CYS A 161 -9.81 -1.64 -2.95
CA CYS A 161 -10.13 -0.51 -2.08
C CYS A 161 -11.61 -0.13 -2.14
N PHE A 162 -12.10 0.43 -1.03
CA PHE A 162 -13.46 0.86 -0.77
C PHE A 162 -13.39 2.34 -0.38
N HIS A 163 -14.10 3.16 -1.14
CA HIS A 163 -13.98 4.62 -1.14
C HIS A 163 -15.30 5.23 -0.67
N SER A 164 -15.34 5.82 0.53
CA SER A 164 -16.60 6.35 1.08
C SER A 164 -16.99 7.68 0.43
N THR A 165 -18.16 7.71 -0.22
CA THR A 165 -18.79 8.95 -0.71
C THR A 165 -19.36 9.83 0.42
N GLY A 166 -19.21 9.43 1.69
CA GLY A 166 -19.85 10.04 2.86
C GLY A 166 -21.30 9.58 3.09
N HIS A 167 -21.91 8.87 2.14
CA HIS A 167 -23.25 8.30 2.25
C HIS A 167 -23.22 6.92 2.94
N GLY A 168 -22.79 6.90 4.21
CA GLY A 168 -22.69 5.69 5.03
C GLY A 168 -21.31 5.03 5.03
N ASP A 169 -21.16 4.01 5.89
CA ASP A 169 -19.92 3.24 6.06
C ASP A 169 -19.84 2.12 4.99
N PRO A 170 -18.79 2.06 4.14
CA PRO A 170 -18.64 0.99 3.16
C PRO A 170 -18.59 -0.40 3.80
N SER A 171 -19.28 -1.38 3.20
CA SER A 171 -19.41 -2.74 3.76
C SER A 171 -19.20 -3.85 2.73
N ILE A 172 -18.46 -4.90 3.12
CA ILE A 172 -18.11 -6.04 2.27
C ILE A 172 -18.37 -7.36 3.02
N LEU A 173 -19.12 -8.26 2.39
CA LEU A 173 -19.47 -9.60 2.89
C LEU A 173 -18.34 -10.59 2.63
N THR A 174 -17.81 -10.60 1.40
CA THR A 174 -16.72 -11.49 1.00
C THR A 174 -15.97 -10.96 -0.22
N ILE A 175 -14.72 -11.39 -0.35
CA ILE A 175 -13.84 -11.16 -1.50
C ILE A 175 -13.42 -12.52 -2.05
N GLU A 176 -13.68 -12.75 -3.34
CA GLU A 176 -13.11 -13.85 -4.12
C GLU A 176 -12.04 -13.33 -5.07
N ILE A 177 -10.94 -14.07 -5.23
CA ILE A 177 -9.88 -13.84 -6.22
C ILE A 177 -9.56 -15.19 -6.84
N LEU A 178 -10.06 -15.44 -8.06
CA LEU A 178 -9.96 -16.70 -8.78
C LEU A 178 -9.09 -16.50 -10.03
N GLN A 179 -8.01 -17.24 -10.19
CA GLN A 179 -7.16 -17.16 -11.37
C GLN A 179 -7.86 -17.76 -12.58
N VAL A 180 -7.90 -17.03 -13.69
CA VAL A 180 -8.45 -17.53 -14.97
C VAL A 180 -7.33 -17.77 -15.98
N ASP A 181 -7.59 -18.64 -16.94
CA ASP A 181 -6.65 -18.93 -18.04
C ASP A 181 -6.52 -17.73 -18.99
N ASP A 182 -5.31 -17.47 -19.50
CA ASP A 182 -4.99 -16.29 -20.31
C ASP A 182 -5.77 -16.25 -21.66
N ASP A 183 -6.22 -17.41 -22.16
CA ASP A 183 -7.02 -17.54 -23.38
C ASP A 183 -8.54 -17.58 -23.11
N ALA A 184 -8.99 -17.66 -21.84
CA ALA A 184 -10.42 -17.88 -21.47
C ALA A 184 -11.40 -16.81 -21.97
N TYR A 185 -10.90 -15.59 -22.22
CA TYR A 185 -11.63 -14.49 -22.85
C TYR A 185 -10.84 -13.92 -24.05
N GLY A 186 -9.93 -14.69 -24.65
CA GLY A 186 -9.12 -14.28 -25.81
C GLY A 186 -8.19 -13.07 -25.56
N ILE A 187 -7.87 -12.77 -24.30
CA ILE A 187 -7.21 -11.52 -23.89
C ILE A 187 -5.71 -11.53 -24.29
N GLY A 188 -5.06 -12.69 -24.14
CA GLY A 188 -3.73 -12.95 -24.64
C GLY A 188 -2.62 -12.03 -24.07
N PRO A 189 -1.43 -11.99 -24.71
CA PRO A 189 -0.22 -11.47 -24.06
C PRO A 189 -0.12 -9.93 -23.93
N ILE A 190 -1.05 -9.17 -24.52
CA ILE A 190 -0.90 -7.71 -24.74
C ILE A 190 -2.10 -6.90 -24.21
N TRP A 191 -3.34 -7.23 -24.61
CA TRP A 191 -4.54 -6.45 -24.23
C TRP A 191 -4.86 -6.53 -22.73
N SER A 192 -4.33 -7.56 -22.09
CA SER A 192 -4.48 -7.94 -20.69
C SER A 192 -4.07 -6.88 -19.66
N LYS A 193 -2.97 -6.17 -19.90
CA LYS A 193 -2.24 -5.47 -18.82
C LYS A 193 -2.75 -4.06 -18.52
N GLY A 194 -3.72 -3.58 -19.27
CA GLY A 194 -4.26 -2.22 -19.20
C GLY A 194 -5.78 -2.15 -19.33
N THR A 195 -6.47 -3.27 -19.15
CA THR A 195 -7.92 -3.40 -19.32
C THR A 195 -8.52 -4.18 -18.17
N VAL A 196 -9.64 -3.70 -17.63
CA VAL A 196 -10.51 -4.44 -16.72
C VAL A 196 -11.81 -4.73 -17.46
N LEU A 197 -12.27 -5.98 -17.42
CA LEU A 197 -13.57 -6.38 -17.98
C LEU A 197 -14.55 -6.61 -16.83
N ARG A 198 -15.41 -5.63 -16.56
CA ARG A 198 -16.46 -5.70 -15.53
C ARG A 198 -17.70 -6.39 -16.09
N THR A 199 -18.25 -7.36 -15.38
CA THR A 199 -19.53 -7.98 -15.77
C THR A 199 -20.66 -6.95 -15.66
N ALA A 200 -21.31 -6.63 -16.78
CA ALA A 200 -22.53 -5.83 -16.81
C ALA A 200 -23.79 -6.71 -16.81
N ARG A 201 -23.75 -7.86 -17.52
CA ARG A 201 -24.76 -8.92 -17.38
C ARG A 201 -24.27 -10.29 -17.89
N ARG A 202 -24.88 -11.37 -17.38
CA ARG A 202 -24.74 -12.75 -17.85
C ARG A 202 -26.11 -13.42 -17.84
N LEU A 203 -26.57 -13.90 -18.99
CA LEU A 203 -27.89 -14.53 -19.18
C LEU A 203 -27.73 -15.94 -19.76
N THR A 204 -28.30 -16.95 -19.10
CA THR A 204 -28.42 -18.31 -19.65
C THR A 204 -29.83 -18.52 -20.21
N CYS A 205 -29.91 -19.05 -21.43
CA CYS A 205 -31.15 -19.09 -22.22
C CYS A 205 -31.71 -20.52 -22.26
N GLY A 206 -33.00 -20.67 -21.96
CA GLY A 206 -33.75 -21.91 -22.14
C GLY A 206 -34.36 -22.43 -20.85
N THR A 207 -33.54 -22.78 -19.86
CA THR A 207 -34.06 -23.41 -18.63
C THR A 207 -34.89 -22.46 -17.74
N GLY A 208 -34.74 -21.14 -17.91
CA GLY A 208 -35.31 -20.12 -17.00
C GLY A 208 -34.75 -20.16 -15.57
N LYS A 209 -33.74 -21.01 -15.30
CA LYS A 209 -33.08 -21.10 -13.99
C LYS A 209 -31.76 -20.33 -14.04
N SER A 210 -31.50 -19.54 -13.01
CA SER A 210 -30.15 -19.02 -12.78
C SER A 210 -29.19 -20.17 -12.52
N ALA A 211 -27.97 -20.06 -13.02
CA ALA A 211 -26.92 -21.06 -12.88
C ALA A 211 -25.68 -20.41 -12.27
N TYR A 212 -25.20 -20.98 -11.16
CA TYR A 212 -23.76 -21.06 -10.93
C TYR A 212 -23.22 -22.26 -11.72
N ASP A 213 -22.00 -22.17 -12.24
CA ASP A 213 -21.27 -23.40 -12.62
C ASP A 213 -20.98 -24.23 -11.36
N GLU A 214 -20.93 -25.55 -11.52
CA GLU A 214 -21.32 -26.53 -10.49
C GLU A 214 -20.72 -26.27 -9.08
N ASP A 215 -21.59 -25.97 -8.11
CA ASP A 215 -21.29 -25.91 -6.66
C ASP A 215 -19.96 -25.20 -6.28
N TYR A 216 -19.64 -24.05 -6.91
CA TYR A 216 -18.38 -23.29 -6.68
C TYR A 216 -17.06 -24.07 -6.96
N GLY A 217 -17.18 -25.31 -7.44
CA GLY A 217 -16.13 -26.16 -8.01
C GLY A 217 -16.19 -26.25 -9.54
N GLY A 218 -17.10 -25.48 -10.16
CA GLY A 218 -17.10 -25.17 -11.59
C GLY A 218 -15.73 -24.70 -12.08
N ASN A 219 -15.46 -24.87 -13.38
CA ASN A 219 -14.08 -25.06 -13.86
C ASN A 219 -13.13 -23.95 -13.36
N HIS A 220 -12.17 -24.31 -12.49
CA HIS A 220 -11.36 -23.35 -11.73
C HIS A 220 -10.53 -22.39 -12.59
N TRP A 221 -10.39 -22.64 -13.90
CA TRP A 221 -9.72 -21.77 -14.87
C TRP A 221 -10.62 -20.69 -15.51
N GLY A 222 -11.88 -20.55 -15.07
CA GLY A 222 -12.81 -19.49 -15.51
C GLY A 222 -14.19 -19.96 -15.98
N GLY A 223 -14.62 -21.17 -15.60
CA GLY A 223 -15.98 -21.68 -15.77
C GLY A 223 -16.93 -21.29 -14.62
N ASP A 224 -16.41 -21.26 -13.38
CA ASP A 224 -17.08 -20.65 -12.22
C ASP A 224 -17.56 -19.23 -12.57
N ARG A 225 -18.88 -19.07 -12.77
CA ARG A 225 -19.59 -17.81 -13.06
C ARG A 225 -21.05 -17.91 -12.65
N PHE A 226 -21.65 -16.79 -12.26
CA PHE A 226 -23.09 -16.63 -12.11
C PHE A 226 -23.75 -16.21 -13.44
N TRP A 227 -24.89 -16.83 -13.75
CA TRP A 227 -25.74 -16.55 -14.91
C TRP A 227 -27.20 -16.40 -14.46
N LEU A 228 -27.87 -15.31 -14.85
CA LEU A 228 -29.31 -15.13 -14.64
C LEU A 228 -30.10 -15.97 -15.66
N GLY A 229 -31.12 -16.71 -15.21
CA GLY A 229 -31.94 -17.55 -16.07
C GLY A 229 -32.99 -16.78 -16.88
N VAL A 230 -33.09 -17.08 -18.18
CA VAL A 230 -34.13 -16.55 -19.08
C VAL A 230 -34.80 -17.71 -19.83
N SER A 231 -36.14 -17.70 -19.90
CA SER A 231 -36.96 -18.74 -20.56
C SER A 231 -37.57 -18.29 -21.91
N SER A 232 -37.57 -16.98 -22.18
CA SER A 232 -38.12 -16.37 -23.39
C SER A 232 -37.67 -14.92 -23.48
N PHE A 233 -37.55 -14.39 -24.71
CA PHE A 233 -37.32 -12.96 -24.94
C PHE A 233 -38.60 -12.23 -25.43
N ALA A 234 -39.58 -12.98 -25.93
CA ALA A 234 -40.88 -12.50 -26.37
C ALA A 234 -41.98 -13.54 -26.09
N ASP A 235 -43.25 -13.14 -26.16
CA ASP A 235 -44.42 -14.03 -26.01
C ASP A 235 -44.44 -15.18 -27.04
N SER A 236 -43.79 -14.99 -28.20
CA SER A 236 -43.62 -15.96 -29.30
C SER A 236 -42.14 -16.38 -29.41
N SER A 237 -41.62 -16.94 -28.33
CA SER A 237 -40.32 -17.62 -28.31
C SER A 237 -40.39 -18.83 -27.38
N HIS A 238 -39.69 -19.90 -27.72
CA HIS A 238 -39.75 -21.17 -26.99
C HIS A 238 -38.36 -21.64 -26.57
N SER A 239 -38.31 -22.46 -25.53
CA SER A 239 -37.08 -23.00 -24.97
C SER A 239 -36.89 -24.46 -25.36
N ILE A 240 -35.68 -24.82 -25.77
CA ILE A 240 -35.27 -26.20 -26.05
C ILE A 240 -34.09 -26.60 -25.16
N SER A 241 -33.91 -27.90 -24.95
CA SER A 241 -32.79 -28.46 -24.21
C SER A 241 -32.43 -29.86 -24.68
N THR A 242 -31.21 -30.31 -24.41
CA THR A 242 -30.67 -31.61 -24.82
C THR A 242 -29.89 -32.29 -23.71
N GLU A 243 -29.97 -33.62 -23.61
CA GLU A 243 -29.13 -34.44 -22.71
C GLU A 243 -27.83 -34.90 -23.40
N HIS A 244 -27.58 -34.49 -24.64
CA HIS A 244 -26.37 -34.82 -25.38
C HIS A 244 -25.17 -34.02 -24.87
N ASN A 245 -23.99 -34.62 -24.95
CA ASN A 245 -22.73 -33.94 -24.63
C ASN A 245 -22.39 -32.84 -25.64
N ILE A 246 -21.90 -31.70 -25.15
CA ILE A 246 -21.50 -30.55 -25.97
C ILE A 246 -19.98 -30.52 -26.10
N THR A 247 -19.50 -30.72 -27.32
CA THR A 247 -18.07 -30.68 -27.60
C THR A 247 -17.54 -29.24 -27.59
N ARG A 248 -16.27 -29.08 -27.18
CA ARG A 248 -15.59 -27.79 -26.91
C ARG A 248 -16.18 -26.95 -25.77
N ALA A 249 -17.11 -27.45 -24.95
CA ALA A 249 -17.40 -26.84 -23.65
C ALA A 249 -16.36 -27.27 -22.58
N SER A 250 -16.26 -26.52 -21.49
CA SER A 250 -15.38 -26.79 -20.33
C SER A 250 -13.89 -27.00 -20.63
N VAL A 251 -13.37 -26.51 -21.77
CA VAL A 251 -11.97 -26.69 -22.21
C VAL A 251 -11.42 -25.43 -22.89
N SER A 252 -10.11 -25.16 -22.75
CA SER A 252 -9.48 -23.97 -23.34
C SER A 252 -9.76 -23.83 -24.86
N PRO A 253 -10.13 -22.63 -25.35
CA PRO A 253 -10.35 -21.38 -24.60
C PRO A 253 -11.76 -21.27 -23.97
N ASN A 254 -12.71 -22.12 -24.37
CA ASN A 254 -14.10 -22.09 -23.94
C ASN A 254 -14.31 -22.85 -22.61
N TYR A 255 -13.83 -22.27 -21.51
CA TYR A 255 -13.96 -22.82 -20.14
C TYR A 255 -15.39 -22.84 -19.57
N TYR A 256 -16.37 -22.35 -20.34
CA TYR A 256 -17.78 -22.24 -19.97
C TYR A 256 -18.41 -23.64 -19.89
N SER A 257 -19.26 -23.84 -18.86
CA SER A 257 -19.91 -25.12 -18.54
C SER A 257 -20.68 -25.74 -19.71
N GLU A 258 -20.66 -27.08 -19.81
CA GLU A 258 -21.44 -27.87 -20.78
C GLU A 258 -22.94 -27.56 -20.67
N MET A 259 -23.45 -27.39 -19.44
CA MET A 259 -24.86 -27.03 -19.18
C MET A 259 -25.30 -25.71 -19.84
N LEU A 260 -24.39 -24.74 -20.01
CA LEU A 260 -24.68 -23.44 -20.63
C LEU A 260 -25.10 -23.59 -22.10
N TYR A 261 -24.64 -24.66 -22.75
CA TYR A 261 -24.90 -24.96 -24.15
C TYR A 261 -25.94 -26.07 -24.35
N GLN A 262 -26.38 -26.73 -23.26
CA GLN A 262 -27.42 -27.76 -23.28
C GLN A 262 -28.85 -27.20 -23.27
N SER A 263 -29.02 -25.89 -23.16
CA SER A 263 -30.30 -25.20 -23.41
C SER A 263 -30.15 -24.01 -24.36
N ALA A 264 -31.26 -23.62 -24.98
CA ALA A 264 -31.35 -22.42 -25.80
C ALA A 264 -32.77 -21.86 -25.83
N ILE A 265 -32.89 -20.57 -26.16
CA ILE A 265 -34.14 -19.97 -26.65
C ILE A 265 -34.11 -19.98 -28.18
N VAL A 266 -35.25 -20.30 -28.79
CA VAL A 266 -35.47 -20.37 -30.24
C VAL A 266 -36.72 -19.54 -30.60
N GLY A 267 -36.68 -18.85 -31.75
CA GLY A 267 -37.87 -18.22 -32.34
C GLY A 267 -38.97 -19.23 -32.72
N ASP A 268 -40.13 -18.75 -33.14
CA ASP A 268 -41.22 -19.59 -33.64
C ASP A 268 -41.75 -19.14 -35.02
N ASP A 269 -42.72 -19.85 -35.59
CA ASP A 269 -43.27 -19.56 -36.93
C ASP A 269 -44.00 -18.21 -37.04
N LEU A 270 -44.29 -17.54 -35.92
CA LEU A 270 -44.87 -16.19 -35.86
C LEU A 270 -43.78 -15.13 -35.65
N GLN A 271 -42.76 -15.45 -34.86
CA GLN A 271 -41.61 -14.60 -34.59
C GLN A 271 -40.30 -15.43 -34.65
N PRO A 272 -39.71 -15.62 -35.85
CA PRO A 272 -38.48 -16.38 -36.00
C PRO A 272 -37.26 -15.64 -35.44
N ASP A 273 -37.31 -14.29 -35.47
CA ASP A 273 -36.26 -13.40 -34.99
C ASP A 273 -36.27 -13.26 -33.46
N LEU A 274 -35.09 -13.31 -32.84
CA LEU A 274 -34.92 -13.05 -31.41
C LEU A 274 -34.35 -11.65 -31.19
N SER A 275 -34.97 -10.88 -30.29
CA SER A 275 -34.54 -9.53 -29.92
C SER A 275 -34.34 -9.43 -28.41
N PHE A 276 -33.13 -9.08 -27.98
CA PHE A 276 -32.78 -8.79 -26.59
C PHE A 276 -32.45 -7.31 -26.41
N GLN A 277 -32.90 -6.72 -25.30
CA GLN A 277 -32.59 -5.34 -24.93
C GLN A 277 -32.22 -5.25 -23.45
N MET A 278 -31.26 -4.38 -23.13
CA MET A 278 -30.92 -4.01 -21.74
C MET A 278 -30.38 -2.59 -21.68
N ASP A 279 -30.55 -1.93 -20.53
CA ASP A 279 -29.92 -0.63 -20.29
C ASP A 279 -28.49 -0.78 -19.75
N LEU A 280 -27.63 0.15 -20.16
CA LEU A 280 -26.21 0.28 -19.87
C LEU A 280 -25.82 1.76 -19.68
N ASP A 281 -24.62 2.00 -19.18
CA ASP A 281 -24.09 3.36 -19.03
C ASP A 281 -23.59 3.91 -20.39
N PRO A 282 -24.00 5.14 -20.77
CA PRO A 282 -23.65 5.70 -22.08
C PRO A 282 -22.21 6.22 -22.10
N ASN A 283 -21.64 6.27 -23.30
CA ASN A 283 -20.25 6.60 -23.66
C ASN A 283 -19.20 5.52 -23.35
N ASN A 284 -19.55 4.48 -22.60
CA ASN A 284 -18.65 3.38 -22.26
C ASN A 284 -18.58 2.34 -23.40
N ASN A 285 -17.51 1.54 -23.39
CA ASN A 285 -17.29 0.45 -24.33
C ASN A 285 -17.74 -0.87 -23.70
N TYR A 286 -18.43 -1.72 -24.47
CA TYR A 286 -18.91 -3.02 -24.01
C TYR A 286 -18.50 -4.12 -24.98
N SER A 287 -17.90 -5.19 -24.46
CA SER A 287 -17.67 -6.43 -25.18
C SER A 287 -18.86 -7.36 -24.96
N LEU A 288 -19.64 -7.58 -26.02
CA LEU A 288 -20.65 -8.62 -26.05
C LEU A 288 -20.00 -9.96 -26.38
N TRP A 289 -20.51 -11.01 -25.74
CA TRP A 289 -20.13 -12.40 -25.90
C TRP A 289 -21.42 -13.20 -26.09
N LEU A 290 -21.58 -13.80 -27.27
CA LEU A 290 -22.81 -14.48 -27.71
C LEU A 290 -22.50 -15.97 -27.86
N HIS A 291 -23.24 -16.79 -27.13
CA HIS A 291 -22.99 -18.22 -27.00
C HIS A 291 -24.05 -19.02 -27.76
N PHE A 292 -23.58 -19.91 -28.61
CA PHE A 292 -24.41 -20.71 -29.50
C PHE A 292 -24.00 -22.18 -29.41
N CYS A 293 -25.00 -23.05 -29.46
CA CYS A 293 -24.82 -24.46 -29.80
C CYS A 293 -26.06 -24.91 -30.56
N GLU A 294 -25.87 -25.59 -31.71
CA GLU A 294 -27.01 -26.18 -32.40
C GLU A 294 -27.38 -27.51 -31.72
N ILE A 295 -28.52 -27.50 -31.05
CA ILE A 295 -29.06 -28.62 -30.26
C ILE A 295 -30.46 -29.05 -30.72
N ASP A 296 -31.01 -28.41 -31.76
CA ASP A 296 -32.29 -28.76 -32.38
C ASP A 296 -32.15 -30.04 -33.23
N PRO A 297 -32.87 -31.13 -32.92
CA PRO A 297 -32.77 -32.39 -33.68
C PRO A 297 -33.30 -32.28 -35.13
N GLY A 298 -34.00 -31.20 -35.49
CA GLY A 298 -34.38 -30.91 -36.88
C GLY A 298 -33.25 -30.32 -37.73
N ILE A 299 -32.24 -29.70 -37.09
CA ILE A 299 -31.15 -28.98 -37.76
C ILE A 299 -29.87 -29.83 -37.66
N THR A 300 -29.46 -30.39 -38.79
CA THR A 300 -28.38 -31.42 -38.86
C THR A 300 -27.33 -31.14 -39.93
N LYS A 301 -27.47 -30.03 -40.67
CA LYS A 301 -26.61 -29.63 -41.78
C LYS A 301 -26.47 -28.12 -41.83
N GLU A 302 -25.35 -27.70 -42.40
CA GLU A 302 -25.11 -26.34 -42.88
C GLU A 302 -26.28 -25.84 -43.75
N GLN A 303 -26.52 -24.54 -43.71
CA GLN A 303 -27.53 -23.79 -44.45
C GLN A 303 -29.00 -24.15 -44.13
N GLN A 304 -29.25 -24.90 -43.03
CA GLN A 304 -30.61 -25.12 -42.51
C GLN A 304 -31.08 -24.05 -41.52
N ARG A 305 -30.15 -23.41 -40.79
CA ARG A 305 -30.42 -22.26 -39.91
C ARG A 305 -29.37 -21.20 -40.20
N VAL A 306 -29.79 -20.02 -40.65
CA VAL A 306 -28.89 -18.91 -41.00
C VAL A 306 -29.51 -17.59 -40.57
N PHE A 307 -28.79 -16.78 -39.80
CA PHE A 307 -29.26 -15.48 -39.34
C PHE A 307 -28.13 -14.43 -39.30
N ASP A 308 -28.50 -13.16 -39.47
CA ASP A 308 -27.61 -12.03 -39.21
C ASP A 308 -27.69 -11.64 -37.73
N ILE A 309 -26.57 -11.25 -37.14
CA ILE A 309 -26.51 -10.68 -35.80
C ILE A 309 -26.36 -9.17 -35.92
N VAL A 310 -27.36 -8.43 -35.48
CA VAL A 310 -27.43 -6.98 -35.53
C VAL A 310 -27.33 -6.41 -34.13
N ILE A 311 -26.39 -5.49 -33.89
CA ILE A 311 -26.18 -4.84 -32.59
C ILE A 311 -26.38 -3.33 -32.77
N ASN A 312 -27.30 -2.75 -31.99
CA ASN A 312 -27.70 -1.33 -32.07
C ASN A 312 -28.12 -0.84 -33.48
N GLY A 313 -28.53 -1.76 -34.35
CA GLY A 313 -28.93 -1.49 -35.75
C GLY A 313 -27.86 -1.79 -36.80
N ASP A 314 -26.59 -1.95 -36.41
CA ASP A 314 -25.49 -2.31 -37.31
C ASP A 314 -25.32 -3.84 -37.39
N VAL A 315 -25.11 -4.37 -38.60
CA VAL A 315 -24.80 -5.81 -38.79
C VAL A 315 -23.40 -6.10 -38.23
N ALA A 316 -23.34 -6.86 -37.15
CA ALA A 316 -22.10 -7.23 -36.45
C ALA A 316 -21.51 -8.54 -36.99
N PHE A 317 -22.37 -9.50 -37.36
CA PHE A 317 -22.03 -10.75 -38.03
C PHE A 317 -23.09 -11.03 -39.11
N GLU A 318 -22.66 -11.39 -40.31
CA GLU A 318 -23.51 -11.65 -41.48
C GLU A 318 -23.55 -13.16 -41.76
N SER A 319 -24.74 -13.70 -42.08
CA SER A 319 -24.96 -15.10 -42.47
C SER A 319 -24.39 -16.14 -41.50
N VAL A 320 -24.68 -16.02 -40.20
CA VAL A 320 -24.22 -16.94 -39.15
C VAL A 320 -24.89 -18.31 -39.30
N ASP A 321 -24.08 -19.33 -39.57
CA ASP A 321 -24.44 -20.75 -39.65
C ASP A 321 -23.66 -21.51 -38.56
N ILE A 322 -24.35 -21.89 -37.48
CA ILE A 322 -23.70 -22.49 -36.30
C ILE A 322 -23.05 -23.83 -36.65
N ILE A 323 -23.67 -24.65 -37.50
CA ILE A 323 -23.11 -25.95 -37.88
C ILE A 323 -21.84 -25.77 -38.72
N SER A 324 -21.84 -24.84 -39.69
CA SER A 324 -20.67 -24.58 -40.53
C SER A 324 -19.52 -23.93 -39.73
N MET A 325 -19.84 -22.96 -38.87
CA MET A 325 -18.84 -22.24 -38.06
C MET A 325 -18.26 -23.08 -36.91
N ALA A 326 -19.08 -23.90 -36.26
CA ALA A 326 -18.60 -24.78 -35.19
C ALA A 326 -17.98 -26.08 -35.75
N GLY A 327 -18.47 -26.58 -36.89
CA GLY A 327 -18.07 -27.85 -37.49
C GLY A 327 -18.94 -29.05 -37.09
N GLY A 328 -20.21 -28.80 -36.72
CA GLY A 328 -21.18 -29.83 -36.33
C GLY A 328 -22.30 -29.31 -35.42
N SER A 329 -23.35 -30.09 -35.23
CA SER A 329 -24.31 -29.93 -34.11
C SER A 329 -23.67 -30.39 -32.79
N HIS A 330 -24.16 -29.92 -31.64
CA HIS A 330 -23.60 -30.24 -30.32
C HIS A 330 -22.10 -29.88 -30.19
N VAL A 331 -21.73 -28.76 -30.80
CA VAL A 331 -20.42 -28.12 -30.70
C VAL A 331 -20.63 -26.69 -30.22
N ALA A 332 -19.96 -26.30 -29.15
CA ALA A 332 -20.03 -24.94 -28.62
C ALA A 332 -19.33 -23.93 -29.56
N LEU A 333 -20.00 -22.80 -29.77
CA LEU A 333 -19.53 -21.65 -30.55
C LEU A 333 -19.72 -20.37 -29.72
N VAL A 334 -18.71 -19.49 -29.76
CA VAL A 334 -18.73 -18.20 -29.06
C VAL A 334 -18.32 -17.11 -30.06
N LEU A 335 -19.15 -16.09 -30.21
CA LEU A 335 -18.89 -14.93 -31.05
C LEU A 335 -18.82 -13.68 -30.16
N ASN A 336 -17.79 -12.85 -30.32
CA ASN A 336 -17.61 -11.66 -29.48
C ASN A 336 -17.42 -10.37 -30.31
N LYS A 337 -17.92 -9.26 -29.76
CA LYS A 337 -17.90 -7.95 -30.42
C LYS A 337 -17.85 -6.83 -29.41
N THR A 338 -16.82 -5.99 -29.47
CA THR A 338 -16.81 -4.71 -28.75
C THR A 338 -17.62 -3.67 -29.51
N VAL A 339 -18.49 -2.95 -28.81
CA VAL A 339 -19.28 -1.82 -29.29
C VAL A 339 -19.12 -0.63 -28.33
N GLN A 340 -19.25 0.60 -28.86
CA GLN A 340 -19.29 1.81 -28.04
C GLN A 340 -20.75 2.26 -27.90
N MET A 341 -21.20 2.51 -26.67
CA MET A 341 -22.59 2.90 -26.40
C MET A 341 -22.80 4.41 -26.55
N SER A 342 -23.57 4.85 -27.54
CA SER A 342 -23.98 6.25 -27.70
C SER A 342 -25.32 6.58 -27.01
N GLY A 343 -26.08 5.56 -26.63
CA GLY A 343 -27.34 5.66 -25.89
C GLY A 343 -27.28 4.80 -24.62
N ARG A 344 -28.42 4.67 -23.92
CA ARG A 344 -28.53 3.80 -22.73
C ARG A 344 -28.88 2.36 -23.08
N THR A 345 -29.79 2.14 -24.02
CA THR A 345 -30.31 0.79 -24.30
C THR A 345 -29.47 0.10 -25.37
N LEU A 346 -28.81 -1.00 -24.99
CA LEU A 346 -28.20 -1.97 -25.91
C LEU A 346 -29.32 -2.81 -26.52
N THR A 347 -29.28 -3.00 -27.84
CA THR A 347 -30.20 -3.86 -28.58
C THR A 347 -29.42 -4.90 -29.38
N VAL A 348 -29.77 -6.17 -29.25
CA VAL A 348 -29.19 -7.30 -29.98
C VAL A 348 -30.32 -8.06 -30.66
N GLU A 349 -30.28 -8.12 -31.98
CA GLU A 349 -31.27 -8.80 -32.82
C GLU A 349 -30.60 -9.93 -33.62
N LEU A 350 -31.22 -11.11 -33.61
CA LEU A 350 -30.87 -12.24 -34.46
C LEU A 350 -31.93 -12.32 -35.56
N ARG A 351 -31.61 -11.86 -36.76
CA ARG A 351 -32.54 -11.70 -37.90
C ARG A 351 -32.39 -12.84 -38.88
N CYS A 352 -33.45 -13.60 -39.13
CA CYS A 352 -33.39 -14.87 -39.84
C CYS A 352 -33.42 -14.72 -41.36
N ALA A 353 -32.74 -15.63 -42.06
CA ALA A 353 -33.00 -15.86 -43.48
C ALA A 353 -34.33 -16.62 -43.67
N ASP A 354 -35.03 -16.36 -44.79
CA ASP A 354 -36.35 -16.91 -45.14
C ASP A 354 -36.47 -18.41 -44.82
N GLY A 355 -37.38 -18.76 -43.89
CA GLY A 355 -37.71 -20.14 -43.55
C GLY A 355 -36.83 -20.78 -42.46
N SER A 356 -36.08 -19.98 -41.68
CA SER A 356 -35.36 -20.43 -40.48
C SER A 356 -35.73 -19.61 -39.24
N HIS A 357 -35.36 -20.10 -38.06
CA HIS A 357 -35.58 -19.42 -36.76
C HIS A 357 -34.25 -19.19 -36.05
N ALA A 358 -34.09 -18.07 -35.35
CA ALA A 358 -32.89 -17.79 -34.56
C ALA A 358 -32.81 -18.68 -33.32
N ILE A 359 -31.59 -18.91 -32.83
CA ILE A 359 -31.28 -19.69 -31.62
C ILE A 359 -30.16 -19.00 -30.84
N ILE A 360 -30.22 -19.02 -29.51
CA ILE A 360 -29.12 -18.57 -28.63
C ILE A 360 -29.12 -19.31 -27.30
N SER A 361 -27.92 -19.67 -26.82
CA SER A 361 -27.70 -20.43 -25.57
C SER A 361 -27.37 -19.53 -24.38
N ALA A 362 -26.57 -18.48 -24.59
CA ALA A 362 -26.28 -17.49 -23.54
C ALA A 362 -25.79 -16.14 -24.10
N ILE A 363 -25.89 -15.10 -23.27
CA ILE A 363 -25.42 -13.74 -23.55
C ILE A 363 -24.58 -13.27 -22.36
N GLU A 364 -23.34 -12.86 -22.59
CA GLU A 364 -22.49 -12.18 -21.61
C GLU A 364 -22.12 -10.79 -22.13
N VAL A 365 -22.23 -9.77 -21.27
CA VAL A 365 -21.95 -8.37 -21.60
C VAL A 365 -20.96 -7.84 -20.58
N LEU A 366 -19.76 -7.49 -21.04
CA LEU A 366 -18.65 -7.02 -20.22
C LEU A 366 -18.33 -5.56 -20.55
N GLU A 367 -18.26 -4.70 -19.57
CA GLU A 367 -17.79 -3.33 -19.71
C GLU A 367 -16.27 -3.27 -19.78
N VAL A 368 -15.74 -2.55 -20.76
CA VAL A 368 -14.32 -2.44 -21.07
C VAL A 368 -13.76 -1.17 -20.43
N ILE A 369 -13.32 -1.30 -19.19
CA ILE A 369 -12.72 -0.23 -18.40
C ILE A 369 -11.21 -0.22 -18.67
N LEU A 370 -10.62 0.96 -18.95
CA LEU A 370 -9.17 1.09 -19.06
C LEU A 370 -8.56 1.18 -17.67
N ALA A 371 -7.51 0.38 -17.42
CA ALA A 371 -6.82 0.41 -16.13
C ALA A 371 -6.01 1.71 -15.99
N GLU A 372 -6.16 2.37 -14.85
CA GLU A 372 -5.45 3.62 -14.54
C GLU A 372 -3.95 3.39 -14.33
N PHE A 373 -3.15 4.36 -14.76
CA PHE A 373 -1.73 4.39 -14.43
C PHE A 373 -1.57 4.62 -12.92
N LYS A 374 -0.73 3.82 -12.26
CA LYS A 374 -0.49 3.92 -10.81
C LYS A 374 0.44 5.07 -10.44
N THR A 375 0.55 5.37 -9.14
CA THR A 375 1.61 6.25 -8.63
C THR A 375 2.98 5.56 -8.69
N SER A 376 4.04 6.35 -8.83
CA SER A 376 5.44 5.90 -8.73
C SER A 376 5.68 5.11 -7.45
N ALA A 377 5.98 3.80 -7.57
CA ALA A 377 6.12 2.90 -6.42
C ALA A 377 7.19 3.34 -5.40
N GLU A 378 8.22 4.05 -5.85
CA GLU A 378 9.25 4.64 -4.99
C GLU A 378 8.66 5.75 -4.09
N GLU A 379 7.78 6.59 -4.65
CA GLU A 379 7.10 7.67 -3.93
C GLU A 379 5.95 7.17 -3.05
N VAL A 380 5.22 6.11 -3.49
CA VAL A 380 4.25 5.41 -2.62
C VAL A 380 4.93 4.85 -1.37
N ASN A 381 6.09 4.20 -1.53
CA ASN A 381 6.89 3.69 -0.42
C ASN A 381 7.36 4.83 0.50
N ALA A 382 7.80 5.95 -0.07
CA ALA A 382 8.18 7.15 0.68
C ALA A 382 7.03 7.69 1.56
N LEU A 383 5.82 7.79 1.00
CA LEU A 383 4.64 8.23 1.75
C LEU A 383 4.24 7.23 2.84
N GLN A 384 4.40 5.92 2.65
CA GLN A 384 4.16 4.94 3.72
C GLN A 384 5.22 5.05 4.85
N ILE A 385 6.48 5.28 4.52
CA ILE A 385 7.53 5.57 5.52
C ILE A 385 7.19 6.86 6.28
N LEU A 386 6.86 7.94 5.58
CA LEU A 386 6.46 9.22 6.15
C LEU A 386 5.21 9.10 7.06
N LYS A 387 4.18 8.37 6.61
CA LYS A 387 2.97 8.04 7.37
C LYS A 387 3.31 7.40 8.72
N SER A 388 4.25 6.44 8.72
CA SER A 388 4.71 5.78 9.94
C SER A 388 5.55 6.69 10.83
N SER A 389 6.44 7.50 10.24
CA SER A 389 7.41 8.34 10.96
C SER A 389 6.79 9.57 11.62
N LEU A 390 5.72 10.13 11.03
CA LEU A 390 4.97 11.27 11.56
C LEU A 390 3.72 10.87 12.35
N GLY A 391 3.47 9.56 12.50
CA GLY A 391 2.35 9.00 13.26
C GLY A 391 0.97 9.39 12.70
N LEU A 392 0.80 9.37 11.36
CA LEU A 392 -0.39 9.90 10.69
C LEU A 392 -1.69 9.23 11.20
N PRO A 393 -2.66 10.01 11.71
CA PRO A 393 -3.96 9.50 12.14
C PRO A 393 -4.73 8.76 11.04
N ARG A 394 -5.47 7.70 11.38
CA ARG A 394 -6.21 6.89 10.40
C ARG A 394 -7.16 7.69 9.52
N ARG A 395 -7.85 8.69 10.09
CA ARG A 395 -8.81 9.62 9.44
C ARG A 395 -8.41 10.16 8.07
N PHE A 396 -7.11 10.18 7.74
CA PHE A 396 -6.59 10.60 6.44
C PHE A 396 -6.89 9.64 5.28
N GLY A 397 -7.24 8.38 5.55
CA GLY A 397 -7.51 7.41 4.49
C GLY A 397 -6.30 7.09 3.60
N TRP A 398 -5.06 7.21 4.10
CA TRP A 398 -3.85 6.96 3.30
C TRP A 398 -3.62 5.46 3.03
N HIS A 399 -4.51 4.84 2.26
CA HIS A 399 -4.57 3.41 1.99
C HIS A 399 -4.83 3.17 0.49
N GLY A 400 -4.24 2.13 -0.08
CA GLY A 400 -4.26 1.91 -1.54
C GLY A 400 -3.13 2.66 -2.25
N ASP A 401 -3.40 3.18 -3.44
CA ASP A 401 -2.52 4.07 -4.19
C ASP A 401 -2.82 5.55 -3.82
N PRO A 402 -1.83 6.46 -3.74
CA PRO A 402 -2.07 7.85 -3.37
C PRO A 402 -2.87 8.70 -4.37
N CYS A 403 -2.86 8.34 -5.66
CA CYS A 403 -3.36 9.20 -6.73
C CYS A 403 -4.45 8.56 -7.60
N VAL A 404 -4.67 7.24 -7.49
CA VAL A 404 -5.72 6.53 -8.24
C VAL A 404 -6.60 5.63 -7.36
N PRO A 405 -7.93 5.59 -7.57
CA PRO A 405 -8.65 6.22 -8.67
C PRO A 405 -8.71 7.75 -8.56
N GLN A 406 -8.73 8.45 -9.70
CA GLN A 406 -8.66 9.92 -9.74
C GLN A 406 -9.86 10.61 -9.07
N GLU A 407 -10.96 9.89 -8.87
CA GLU A 407 -12.13 10.28 -8.09
C GLU A 407 -11.84 10.34 -6.59
N HIS A 408 -10.92 9.51 -6.08
CA HIS A 408 -10.60 9.34 -4.65
C HIS A 408 -9.09 9.36 -4.34
N PRO A 409 -8.34 10.41 -4.74
CA PRO A 409 -6.94 10.58 -4.37
C PRO A 409 -6.82 10.86 -2.87
N TRP A 410 -5.67 10.52 -2.26
CA TRP A 410 -5.47 10.68 -0.82
C TRP A 410 -5.65 12.13 -0.37
N SER A 411 -6.46 12.32 0.68
CA SER A 411 -6.63 13.61 1.33
C SER A 411 -5.26 14.25 1.68
N VAL A 412 -5.14 15.51 1.30
CA VAL A 412 -3.96 16.40 1.41
C VAL A 412 -2.69 16.02 0.61
N VAL A 413 -2.80 15.07 -0.33
CA VAL A 413 -1.78 14.78 -1.33
C VAL A 413 -2.15 15.46 -2.66
N GLU A 414 -1.22 16.20 -3.26
CA GLU A 414 -1.39 16.79 -4.60
C GLU A 414 -0.61 15.93 -5.62
N CYS A 415 -1.30 15.39 -6.62
CA CYS A 415 -0.73 14.49 -7.62
C CYS A 415 -0.59 15.16 -8.99
N GLN A 416 0.46 14.81 -9.73
CA GLN A 416 0.65 15.17 -11.14
C GLN A 416 0.95 13.91 -11.97
N PHE A 417 0.42 13.81 -13.19
CA PHE A 417 0.76 12.72 -14.10
C PHE A 417 2.04 13.06 -14.89
N ASP A 418 3.05 12.18 -14.84
CA ASP A 418 4.21 12.27 -15.73
C ASP A 418 4.01 11.40 -16.98
N SER A 419 3.90 12.08 -18.12
CA SER A 419 3.82 11.47 -19.45
C SER A 419 5.11 10.77 -19.93
N ALA A 420 6.26 11.02 -19.30
CA ALA A 420 7.52 10.37 -19.67
C ALA A 420 7.65 8.97 -19.04
N SER A 421 7.24 8.82 -17.78
CA SER A 421 7.15 7.54 -17.05
C SER A 421 5.86 6.76 -17.32
N ASN A 422 4.75 7.46 -17.61
CA ASN A 422 3.37 6.96 -17.52
C ASN A 422 2.99 6.51 -16.10
N ASN A 423 3.25 7.36 -15.11
CA ASN A 423 2.79 7.18 -13.73
C ASN A 423 2.35 8.52 -13.10
N TRP A 424 1.63 8.45 -11.98
CA TRP A 424 1.44 9.62 -11.12
C TRP A 424 2.63 9.83 -10.19
N VAL A 425 2.90 11.08 -9.88
CA VAL A 425 3.96 11.52 -8.98
C VAL A 425 3.43 12.55 -7.98
N ILE A 426 4.05 12.61 -6.80
CA ILE A 426 3.63 13.45 -5.69
C ILE A 426 4.20 14.86 -5.88
N TYR A 427 3.32 15.78 -6.28
CA TYR A 427 3.65 17.18 -6.56
C TYR A 427 3.60 18.06 -5.30
N GLY A 428 2.70 17.75 -4.36
CA GLY A 428 2.52 18.56 -3.16
C GLY A 428 1.97 17.77 -1.97
N LEU A 429 2.20 18.30 -0.77
CA LEU A 429 1.80 17.66 0.48
C LEU A 429 1.43 18.70 1.56
N GLY A 430 0.15 18.76 1.92
CA GLY A 430 -0.44 19.76 2.83
C GLY A 430 -0.78 19.21 4.22
N LEU A 431 0.23 18.94 5.05
CA LEU A 431 0.07 18.30 6.36
C LEU A 431 0.09 19.28 7.55
N ASP A 432 -0.24 20.55 7.34
CA ASP A 432 -0.24 21.58 8.38
C ASP A 432 -1.38 21.47 9.41
N ASN A 433 -1.08 21.80 10.67
CA ASN A 433 -2.01 21.81 11.80
C ASN A 433 -2.77 20.47 12.02
N GLN A 434 -2.10 19.35 11.75
CA GLN A 434 -2.72 18.01 11.83
C GLN A 434 -2.47 17.28 13.15
N GLY A 435 -1.63 17.86 14.02
CA GLY A 435 -1.24 17.31 15.32
C GLY A 435 -0.16 16.23 15.24
N LEU A 436 0.59 16.19 14.13
CA LEU A 436 1.60 15.17 13.84
C LEU A 436 2.77 15.21 14.82
N LYS A 437 3.39 14.04 15.05
CA LYS A 437 4.46 13.84 16.03
C LYS A 437 5.46 12.82 15.50
N GLY A 438 6.73 13.11 15.67
CA GLY A 438 7.81 12.28 15.17
C GLY A 438 8.89 13.13 14.53
N SER A 439 9.68 12.53 13.65
CA SER A 439 10.80 13.16 12.95
C SER A 439 10.64 12.96 11.44
N LEU A 440 11.20 13.87 10.64
CA LEU A 440 11.20 13.70 9.19
C LEU A 440 12.22 12.62 8.78
N PRO A 441 11.81 11.57 8.03
CA PRO A 441 12.72 10.54 7.54
C PRO A 441 13.58 11.08 6.39
N ASP A 442 14.79 10.53 6.20
CA ASP A 442 15.63 10.89 5.05
C ASP A 442 14.97 10.47 3.71
N ASP A 443 14.12 9.43 3.72
CA ASP A 443 13.36 8.89 2.58
C ASP A 443 12.43 9.89 1.89
N ILE A 444 12.08 11.01 2.57
CA ILE A 444 11.29 12.10 1.96
C ILE A 444 11.95 12.64 0.67
N ALA A 445 13.27 12.49 0.54
CA ALA A 445 14.03 12.88 -0.63
C ALA A 445 13.79 12.02 -1.89
N THR A 446 13.06 10.90 -1.80
CA THR A 446 12.66 10.12 -2.98
C THR A 446 11.45 10.73 -3.70
N LEU A 447 10.72 11.65 -3.06
CA LEU A 447 9.66 12.46 -3.67
C LEU A 447 10.27 13.53 -4.59
N GLN A 448 10.94 13.11 -5.67
CA GLN A 448 11.75 13.99 -6.53
C GLN A 448 10.93 15.05 -7.26
N HIS A 449 9.64 14.82 -7.45
CA HIS A 449 8.70 15.72 -8.12
C HIS A 449 8.04 16.74 -7.18
N LEU A 450 8.28 16.64 -5.87
CA LEU A 450 7.61 17.45 -4.85
C LEU A 450 8.03 18.93 -4.93
N GLN A 451 7.04 19.80 -5.16
CA GLN A 451 7.20 21.24 -5.30
C GLN A 451 6.65 22.02 -4.10
N ASN A 452 5.69 21.43 -3.37
CA ASN A 452 5.08 22.02 -2.18
C ASN A 452 5.13 21.05 -0.99
N LEU A 453 5.83 21.42 0.09
CA LEU A 453 5.82 20.67 1.35
C LEU A 453 5.43 21.60 2.50
N ASN A 454 4.20 21.45 3.00
CA ASN A 454 3.74 22.10 4.21
C ASN A 454 3.57 21.10 5.36
N LEU A 455 4.23 21.36 6.48
CA LEU A 455 4.17 20.59 7.73
C LEU A 455 4.02 21.53 8.94
N SER A 456 3.61 22.78 8.73
CA SER A 456 3.56 23.81 9.78
C SER A 456 2.59 23.48 10.92
N GLU A 457 2.76 24.12 12.07
CA GLU A 457 1.83 24.03 13.22
C GLU A 457 1.64 22.59 13.76
N ASN A 458 2.69 21.78 13.74
CA ASN A 458 2.69 20.40 14.24
C ASN A 458 3.60 20.25 15.48
N SER A 459 3.84 19.01 15.91
CA SER A 459 4.76 18.66 17.00
C SER A 459 5.91 17.76 16.51
N LEU A 460 6.45 18.07 15.33
CA LEU A 460 7.61 17.39 14.76
C LEU A 460 8.90 17.81 15.48
N PHE A 461 9.81 16.87 15.69
CA PHE A 461 11.03 17.04 16.46
C PHE A 461 12.24 16.37 15.80
N GLY A 462 13.43 16.65 16.33
CA GLY A 462 14.70 16.21 15.75
C GLY A 462 15.24 17.18 14.69
N SER A 463 16.28 16.79 13.98
CA SER A 463 16.90 17.61 12.94
C SER A 463 16.10 17.59 11.64
N ILE A 464 16.15 18.69 10.87
CA ILE A 464 15.76 18.67 9.46
C ILE A 464 16.71 17.72 8.71
N PRO A 465 16.22 16.69 7.98
CA PRO A 465 17.06 15.75 7.27
C PRO A 465 17.84 16.45 6.16
N SER A 466 19.12 16.09 6.00
CA SER A 466 19.97 16.72 4.98
C SER A 466 19.60 16.30 3.56
N SER A 467 18.95 15.14 3.41
CA SER A 467 18.45 14.61 2.13
C SER A 467 17.39 15.51 1.49
N LEU A 468 16.68 16.33 2.28
CA LEU A 468 15.65 17.26 1.78
C LEU A 468 16.19 18.28 0.77
N GLY A 469 17.50 18.56 0.80
CA GLY A 469 18.19 19.37 -0.22
C GLY A 469 18.32 18.71 -1.61
N ASN A 470 18.04 17.41 -1.72
CA ASN A 470 18.05 16.67 -2.99
C ASN A 470 16.75 16.84 -3.80
N ILE A 471 15.68 17.37 -3.21
CA ILE A 471 14.39 17.60 -3.89
C ILE A 471 14.50 18.89 -4.71
N THR A 472 15.27 18.87 -5.79
CA THR A 472 15.64 20.11 -6.52
C THR A 472 14.44 20.86 -7.15
N GLY A 473 13.28 20.21 -7.28
CA GLY A 473 12.01 20.80 -7.69
C GLY A 473 11.29 21.65 -6.62
N LEU A 474 11.72 21.60 -5.35
CA LEU A 474 10.97 22.18 -4.23
C LEU A 474 10.89 23.71 -4.29
N GLN A 475 9.66 24.24 -4.39
CA GLN A 475 9.35 25.67 -4.45
C GLN A 475 8.89 26.22 -3.10
N ILE A 476 8.15 25.44 -2.31
CA ILE A 476 7.63 25.82 -1.00
C ILE A 476 8.06 24.76 0.03
N LEU A 477 8.71 25.22 1.09
CA LEU A 477 9.01 24.43 2.28
C LEU A 477 8.61 25.21 3.54
N ASP A 478 7.52 24.78 4.18
CA ASP A 478 7.09 25.32 5.46
C ASP A 478 7.13 24.23 6.55
N LEU A 479 8.05 24.43 7.49
CA LEU A 479 8.25 23.59 8.68
C LEU A 479 8.01 24.40 9.97
N SER A 480 7.34 25.55 9.87
CA SER A 480 7.20 26.49 10.99
C SER A 480 6.33 25.97 12.13
N TYR A 481 6.45 26.59 13.31
CA TYR A 481 5.69 26.25 14.51
C TYR A 481 5.74 24.75 14.86
N ASN A 482 6.96 24.23 14.96
CA ASN A 482 7.28 22.85 15.29
C ASN A 482 8.37 22.81 16.38
N GLN A 483 8.89 21.63 16.70
CA GLN A 483 9.92 21.40 17.73
C GLN A 483 11.26 20.92 17.12
N LEU A 484 11.50 21.24 15.85
CA LEU A 484 12.71 20.84 15.11
C LEU A 484 13.94 21.53 15.69
N ASN A 485 15.06 20.81 15.78
CA ASN A 485 16.27 21.20 16.47
C ASN A 485 17.53 20.90 15.65
N GLY A 486 18.71 21.00 16.27
CA GLY A 486 19.99 20.89 15.55
C GLY A 486 20.26 22.14 14.71
N SER A 487 20.89 21.97 13.54
CA SER A 487 21.25 23.05 12.62
C SER A 487 20.53 22.92 11.29
N ILE A 488 20.29 24.05 10.62
CA ILE A 488 19.78 24.08 9.23
C ILE A 488 20.82 23.42 8.30
N PRO A 489 20.48 22.37 7.53
CA PRO A 489 21.43 21.72 6.63
C PRO A 489 21.90 22.66 5.51
N GLU A 490 23.20 22.62 5.18
CA GLU A 490 23.75 23.41 4.06
C GLU A 490 23.18 22.97 2.70
N SER A 491 22.73 21.72 2.59
CA SER A 491 22.08 21.16 1.39
C SER A 491 20.76 21.84 1.02
N LEU A 492 20.03 22.46 1.95
CA LEU A 492 18.88 23.28 1.60
C LEU A 492 19.26 24.49 0.71
N GLY A 493 20.53 24.90 0.72
CA GLY A 493 21.08 25.88 -0.22
C GLY A 493 21.27 25.38 -1.66
N GLN A 494 20.99 24.11 -1.95
CA GLN A 494 21.00 23.53 -3.31
C GLN A 494 19.62 23.65 -3.99
N LEU A 495 18.57 24.00 -3.24
CA LEU A 495 17.19 24.15 -3.70
C LEU A 495 17.00 25.47 -4.48
N THR A 496 17.55 25.53 -5.70
CA THR A 496 17.59 26.76 -6.51
C THR A 496 16.21 27.26 -6.98
N LEU A 497 15.16 26.45 -6.88
CA LEU A 497 13.78 26.83 -7.20
C LEU A 497 12.95 27.28 -5.99
N LEU A 498 13.54 27.26 -4.78
CA LEU A 498 12.84 27.51 -3.52
C LEU A 498 12.45 28.98 -3.37
N GLN A 499 11.15 29.25 -3.44
CA GLN A 499 10.52 30.57 -3.31
C GLN A 499 10.11 30.87 -1.86
N ILE A 500 9.74 29.85 -1.08
CA ILE A 500 9.35 30.00 0.32
C ILE A 500 10.12 28.99 1.17
N LEU A 501 10.81 29.50 2.19
CA LEU A 501 11.43 28.68 3.25
C LEU A 501 11.03 29.25 4.60
N ASN A 502 10.05 28.64 5.24
CA ASN A 502 9.58 29.07 6.55
C ASN A 502 9.96 28.06 7.62
N LEU A 503 10.94 28.44 8.45
CA LEU A 503 11.42 27.66 9.59
C LEU A 503 11.07 28.36 10.92
N ASN A 504 10.08 29.27 10.91
CA ASN A 504 9.72 30.09 12.07
C ASN A 504 9.38 29.24 13.31
N GLY A 505 9.67 29.75 14.50
CA GLY A 505 9.09 29.20 15.73
C GLY A 505 9.48 27.75 16.03
N ASN A 506 10.75 27.39 15.78
CA ASN A 506 11.33 26.08 16.07
C ASN A 506 12.48 26.21 17.10
N LEU A 507 13.17 25.10 17.38
CA LEU A 507 14.30 24.98 18.31
C LEU A 507 15.66 24.92 17.60
N LEU A 508 15.75 25.48 16.39
CA LEU A 508 16.97 25.43 15.55
C LEU A 508 18.10 26.28 16.12
N SER A 509 19.33 25.88 15.81
CA SER A 509 20.56 26.40 16.42
C SER A 509 21.76 26.46 15.47
N GLY A 510 22.73 27.32 15.80
CA GLY A 510 23.96 27.48 15.01
C GLY A 510 23.85 28.53 13.92
N ARG A 511 24.77 28.49 12.96
CA ARG A 511 24.83 29.48 11.87
C ARG A 511 23.84 29.13 10.77
N VAL A 512 23.07 30.10 10.29
CA VAL A 512 22.27 29.96 9.05
C VAL A 512 23.23 29.82 7.85
N PRO A 513 23.09 28.79 7.00
CA PRO A 513 23.96 28.58 5.84
C PRO A 513 24.08 29.82 4.94
N ALA A 514 25.29 30.12 4.48
CA ALA A 514 25.57 31.32 3.69
C ALA A 514 24.84 31.33 2.33
N SER A 515 24.60 30.15 1.77
CA SER A 515 23.75 29.91 0.59
C SER A 515 22.32 30.46 0.78
N LEU A 516 21.71 30.18 1.93
CA LEU A 516 20.38 30.70 2.28
C LEU A 516 20.41 32.18 2.68
N GLY A 517 21.46 32.61 3.39
CA GLY A 517 21.65 34.00 3.80
C GLY A 517 21.89 34.99 2.65
N GLY A 518 22.40 34.52 1.51
CA GLY A 518 22.63 35.31 0.29
C GLY A 518 21.51 35.27 -0.75
N ALA A 519 20.52 34.38 -0.58
CA ALA A 519 19.45 34.14 -1.55
C ALA A 519 18.42 35.27 -1.85
N PRO A 520 18.22 36.34 -1.03
CA PRO A 520 17.17 37.35 -1.26
C PRO A 520 17.19 38.15 -2.58
N LEU A 521 18.09 37.86 -3.52
CA LEU A 521 18.14 38.47 -4.86
C LEU A 521 17.16 37.83 -5.86
N HIS A 522 16.52 36.70 -5.54
CA HIS A 522 15.69 35.91 -6.47
C HIS A 522 14.19 35.82 -6.10
N ARG A 523 13.61 36.89 -5.55
CA ARG A 523 12.19 36.97 -5.10
C ARG A 523 11.75 36.00 -3.99
N ALA A 524 12.65 35.13 -3.50
CA ALA A 524 12.34 34.19 -2.43
C ALA A 524 12.14 34.86 -1.05
N SER A 525 11.24 34.29 -0.24
CA SER A 525 10.86 34.75 1.09
C SER A 525 11.26 33.71 2.14
N PHE A 526 12.38 33.95 2.83
CA PHE A 526 12.94 33.03 3.83
C PHE A 526 12.75 33.58 5.26
N ASN A 527 12.14 32.79 6.16
CA ASN A 527 11.82 33.17 7.53
C ASN A 527 12.48 32.22 8.55
N PHE A 528 13.41 32.76 9.33
CA PHE A 528 14.18 32.03 10.35
C PHE A 528 13.86 32.48 11.79
N THR A 529 12.91 33.41 11.97
CA THR A 529 12.67 34.07 13.27
C THR A 529 12.00 33.12 14.29
N GLY A 530 12.03 33.47 15.58
CA GLY A 530 11.55 32.59 16.66
C GLY A 530 12.52 31.49 17.10
N ASN A 531 13.56 31.17 16.31
CA ASN A 531 14.61 30.23 16.68
C ASN A 531 15.70 30.90 17.52
N ALA A 532 15.64 30.74 18.85
CA ALA A 532 16.56 31.40 19.78
C ALA A 532 18.05 30.99 19.65
N GLY A 533 18.34 29.86 19.00
CA GLY A 533 19.70 29.36 18.81
C GLY A 533 20.37 29.77 17.50
N LEU A 534 19.64 30.34 16.54
CA LEU A 534 20.19 30.67 15.21
C LEU A 534 20.98 32.00 15.21
N CYS A 535 21.99 32.08 14.35
CA CYS A 535 22.86 33.24 14.23
C CYS A 535 23.39 33.46 12.79
N GLY A 536 23.93 34.65 12.52
CA GLY A 536 24.85 34.89 11.40
C GLY A 536 24.28 35.58 10.15
N ILE A 537 23.00 35.94 10.14
CA ILE A 537 22.36 36.74 9.07
C ILE A 537 21.73 38.02 9.67
N PRO A 538 21.47 39.07 8.86
CA PRO A 538 20.76 40.26 9.32
C PRO A 538 19.42 39.90 9.98
N GLY A 539 19.12 40.54 11.12
CA GLY A 539 17.93 40.26 11.93
C GLY A 539 18.12 39.15 12.98
N LEU A 540 19.19 38.33 12.89
CA LEU A 540 19.57 37.36 13.92
C LEU A 540 20.83 37.81 14.69
N PRO A 541 21.12 37.22 15.87
CA PRO A 541 22.38 37.45 16.59
C PRO A 541 23.63 37.17 15.74
N ALA A 542 24.71 37.89 16.01
CA ALA A 542 26.02 37.56 15.44
C ALA A 542 26.56 36.26 16.07
N CYS A 543 27.02 35.32 15.25
CA CYS A 543 27.62 34.08 15.75
C CYS A 543 28.92 34.36 16.51
N GLY A 544 29.02 33.91 17.76
CA GLY A 544 30.22 34.02 18.58
C GLY A 544 30.42 32.82 19.50
N PRO A 545 31.44 32.82 20.37
CA PRO A 545 31.61 31.77 21.37
C PRO A 545 30.52 31.89 22.44
N HIS A 546 29.45 31.10 22.30
CA HIS A 546 28.33 31.02 23.25
C HIS A 546 28.75 30.31 24.54
N LEU A 547 29.64 30.93 25.32
CA LEU A 547 29.89 30.57 26.71
C LEU A 547 28.55 30.56 27.45
N SER A 548 28.16 29.38 27.96
CA SER A 548 26.92 29.21 28.72
C SER A 548 26.90 30.12 29.96
N PRO A 549 25.72 30.42 30.54
CA PRO A 549 25.64 31.20 31.78
C PRO A 549 26.54 30.62 32.89
N GLY A 550 26.58 29.29 33.01
CA GLY A 550 27.48 28.58 33.93
C GLY A 550 28.97 28.76 33.59
N ALA A 551 29.36 28.75 32.31
CA ALA A 551 30.75 28.99 31.91
C ALA A 551 31.18 30.46 32.16
N LYS A 552 30.30 31.42 31.91
CA LYS A 552 30.53 32.85 32.23
C LYS A 552 30.71 33.06 33.73
N LEU A 553 29.86 32.45 34.55
CA LEU A 553 29.98 32.46 36.01
C LEU A 553 31.27 31.76 36.48
N GLY A 554 31.61 30.60 35.90
CA GLY A 554 32.83 29.86 36.21
C GLY A 554 34.11 30.65 35.93
N ILE A 555 34.17 31.37 34.80
CA ILE A 555 35.27 32.28 34.48
C ILE A 555 35.34 33.44 35.48
N ALA A 556 34.20 34.03 35.85
CA ALA A 556 34.15 35.12 36.82
C ALA A 556 34.60 34.67 38.23
N PHE A 557 34.13 33.52 38.71
CA PHE A 557 34.56 32.95 39.99
C PHE A 557 36.04 32.53 39.98
N GLY A 558 36.53 31.95 38.87
CA GLY A 558 37.94 31.61 38.71
C GLY A 558 38.86 32.84 38.73
N ALA A 559 38.46 33.92 38.04
CA ALA A 559 39.18 35.19 38.06
C ALA A 559 39.18 35.85 39.45
N LEU A 560 38.03 35.82 40.14
CA LEU A 560 37.91 36.33 41.52
C LEU A 560 38.80 35.53 42.49
N PHE A 561 38.81 34.20 42.38
CA PHE A 561 39.66 33.33 43.20
C PHE A 561 41.15 33.58 42.93
N ALA A 562 41.56 33.72 41.67
CA ALA A 562 42.93 34.06 41.30
C ALA A 562 43.36 35.44 41.84
N PHE A 563 42.47 36.44 41.81
CA PHE A 563 42.73 37.76 42.39
C PHE A 563 42.87 37.72 43.91
N LEU A 564 42.01 36.98 44.61
CA LEU A 564 42.09 36.77 46.06
C LEU A 564 43.38 36.01 46.45
N LEU A 565 43.77 34.99 45.68
CA LEU A 565 45.02 34.26 45.87
C LEU A 565 46.24 35.17 45.68
N ALA A 566 46.23 36.03 44.66
CA ALA A 566 47.27 37.02 44.42
C ALA A 566 47.37 38.04 45.58
N LEU A 567 46.23 38.52 46.11
CA LEU A 567 46.18 39.38 47.30
C LEU A 567 46.78 38.68 48.53
N VAL A 568 46.44 37.41 48.79
CA VAL A 568 47.04 36.63 49.88
C VAL A 568 48.54 36.47 49.71
N ILE A 569 49.02 36.18 48.49
CA ILE A 569 50.46 36.11 48.18
C ILE A 569 51.14 37.45 48.46
N VAL A 570 50.58 38.58 48.02
CA VAL A 570 51.11 39.94 48.27
C VAL A 570 51.12 40.28 49.76
N LEU A 571 50.07 39.93 50.51
CA LEU A 571 50.01 40.12 51.97
C LEU A 571 51.07 39.29 52.69
N VAL A 572 51.27 38.03 52.30
CA VAL A 572 52.35 37.17 52.83
C VAL A 572 53.73 37.73 52.47
N TRP A 573 53.92 38.24 51.24
CA TRP A 573 55.17 38.88 50.82
C TRP A 573 55.46 40.15 51.61
N TRP A 574 54.45 41.00 51.82
CA TRP A 574 54.56 42.22 52.63
C TRP A 574 54.85 41.88 54.10
N LYS A 575 54.16 40.90 54.69
CA LYS A 575 54.40 40.47 56.07
C LYS A 575 55.79 39.84 56.25
N ARG A 576 56.26 39.07 55.25
CA ARG A 576 57.63 38.53 55.21
C ARG A 576 58.67 39.65 55.12
N ARG A 577 58.44 40.68 54.28
CA ARG A 577 59.30 41.87 54.17
C ARG A 577 59.31 42.67 55.47
N GLU A 578 58.17 42.86 56.12
CA GLU A 578 58.05 43.52 57.42
C GLU A 578 58.86 42.77 58.50
N ASN A 579 58.73 41.45 58.56
CA ASN A 579 59.49 40.61 59.49
C ASN A 579 61.00 40.63 59.21
N ILE A 580 61.42 40.68 57.94
CA ILE A 580 62.85 40.84 57.58
C ILE A 580 63.38 42.20 58.04
N LEU A 581 62.64 43.29 57.83
CA LEU A 581 63.03 44.63 58.28
C LEU A 581 63.10 44.71 59.82
N ARG A 582 62.14 44.12 60.54
CA ARG A 582 62.17 43.98 62.01
C ARG A 582 63.40 43.18 62.47
N ALA A 583 63.72 42.07 61.80
CA ALA A 583 64.92 41.28 62.10
C ALA A 583 66.22 42.05 61.84
N GLN A 584 66.29 42.86 60.78
CA GLN A 584 67.44 43.73 60.48
C GLN A 584 67.63 44.81 61.54
N MET A 585 66.56 45.43 62.07
CA MET A 585 66.67 46.35 63.21
C MET A 585 67.20 45.65 64.47
N ILE A 586 66.75 44.44 64.76
CA ILE A 586 67.23 43.64 65.92
C ILE A 586 68.70 43.22 65.74
N ALA A 587 69.14 42.96 64.51
CA ALA A 587 70.55 42.68 64.20
C ALA A 587 71.44 43.92 64.34
N ALA A 588 71.01 45.07 63.82
CA ALA A 588 71.74 46.35 63.94
C ALA A 588 71.92 46.78 65.40
N ALA A 589 70.95 46.47 66.28
CA ALA A 589 71.03 46.72 67.72
C ALA A 589 72.06 45.84 68.47
N ARG A 590 72.75 44.89 67.82
CA ARG A 590 73.74 44.01 68.44
C ARG A 590 75.21 44.36 68.17
N GLU A 591 75.52 45.35 67.32
CA GLU A 591 76.90 45.79 67.05
C GLU A 591 77.22 47.18 67.62
N ALA A 592 76.85 47.40 68.89
CA ALA A 592 77.28 48.57 69.68
C ALA A 592 78.39 48.17 70.69
N PRO A 593 79.56 48.83 70.73
CA PRO A 593 80.74 48.28 71.37
C PRO A 593 80.91 48.63 72.86
N TYR A 594 80.20 47.95 73.77
CA TYR A 594 80.60 47.82 75.19
C TYR A 594 80.09 46.51 75.84
N ALA A 595 80.41 46.32 77.13
CA ALA A 595 80.00 45.17 77.99
C ALA A 595 80.68 43.80 77.70
N LYS A 596 82.02 43.77 77.63
CA LYS A 596 82.83 42.52 77.68
C LYS A 596 83.29 42.19 79.11
N ALA A 597 82.44 41.62 79.97
CA ALA A 597 82.89 41.02 81.24
C ALA A 597 81.91 40.02 81.91
N ARG A 598 82.38 38.78 82.08
CA ARG A 598 82.13 37.81 83.18
C ARG A 598 80.83 37.91 84.02
N THR A 599 80.10 36.80 84.04
CA THR A 599 80.04 35.96 85.26
C THR A 599 80.41 34.52 84.90
N HIS A 600 81.05 33.81 85.84
CA HIS A 600 81.37 32.37 85.74
C HIS A 600 80.52 31.65 86.80
N PHE A 601 79.98 30.47 86.47
CA PHE A 601 79.71 29.45 87.48
C PHE A 601 79.81 28.06 86.86
N THR A 602 80.62 27.20 87.47
CA THR A 602 80.91 25.83 87.03
C THR A 602 80.43 24.86 88.10
N ARG A 603 79.73 23.78 87.71
CA ARG A 603 79.67 22.56 88.52
C ARG A 603 79.32 21.34 87.66
N ASP A 604 80.18 20.34 87.69
CA ASP A 604 80.03 19.07 86.99
C ASP A 604 79.15 18.08 87.76
N VAL A 605 78.37 17.26 87.04
CA VAL A 605 77.93 15.90 87.43
C VAL A 605 77.90 15.03 86.16
N GLN A 606 78.10 13.72 86.33
CA GLN A 606 78.40 12.74 85.26
C GLN A 606 77.16 12.02 84.67
N MET A 607 77.44 11.19 83.66
CA MET A 607 76.86 9.89 83.22
C MET A 607 75.66 9.29 84.03
N ALA A 608 74.77 8.45 83.47
CA ALA A 608 75.00 7.44 82.43
C ALA A 608 73.74 6.90 81.68
N LYS A 609 74.01 6.09 80.65
CA LYS A 609 73.18 5.00 80.06
C LYS A 609 72.08 4.40 80.96
N HIS A 610 70.97 3.99 80.33
CA HIS A 610 70.50 2.59 80.47
C HIS A 610 69.73 2.07 79.22
N HIS A 611 69.39 0.77 79.21
CA HIS A 611 69.05 0.02 78.00
C HIS A 611 67.96 -1.06 78.23
N ARG A 612 66.94 -1.08 77.35
CA ARG A 612 66.26 -2.26 76.73
C ARG A 612 65.64 -3.40 77.58
N LYS A 613 64.33 -3.68 77.39
CA LYS A 613 63.70 -4.98 77.00
C LYS A 613 62.17 -4.80 76.76
N HIS A 614 61.55 -5.38 75.72
CA HIS A 614 60.91 -6.72 75.57
C HIS A 614 59.69 -6.94 76.51
N GLU A 615 58.60 -7.65 76.13
CA GLU A 615 58.42 -8.69 75.08
C GLU A 615 56.94 -8.87 74.62
N SER A 616 56.70 -9.35 73.38
CA SER A 616 55.63 -10.24 72.82
C SER A 616 54.13 -10.19 73.29
N ALA A 617 53.11 -10.74 72.59
CA ALA A 617 53.04 -11.68 71.45
C ALA A 617 51.70 -11.64 70.65
N ALA A 618 51.72 -12.20 69.42
CA ALA A 618 50.60 -12.83 68.67
C ALA A 618 49.39 -11.95 68.22
N GLN A 619 48.59 -12.30 67.19
CA GLN A 619 48.57 -13.49 66.30
C GLN A 619 48.07 -13.17 64.86
N ASN A 620 48.29 -14.12 63.94
CA ASN A 620 47.96 -14.17 62.49
C ASN A 620 46.48 -13.80 62.14
N HIS A 621 46.12 -13.34 60.93
CA HIS A 621 46.10 -14.15 59.69
C HIS A 621 46.14 -13.38 58.36
N THR A 622 46.55 -14.09 57.31
CA THR A 622 46.46 -13.75 55.88
C THR A 622 45.45 -14.68 55.18
N GLU A 623 44.74 -14.21 54.16
CA GLU A 623 44.61 -14.94 52.88
C GLU A 623 44.02 -14.12 51.72
N SER A 624 43.97 -14.73 50.53
CA SER A 624 43.52 -14.18 49.25
C SER A 624 42.14 -14.74 48.87
N GLY A 625 41.34 -14.00 48.09
CA GLY A 625 40.07 -14.49 47.58
C GLY A 625 39.53 -13.70 46.40
N SER A 626 39.23 -14.39 45.30
CA SER A 626 38.46 -13.88 44.15
C SER A 626 37.18 -14.71 44.00
N ASN A 627 36.03 -14.08 43.70
CA ASN A 627 35.07 -14.54 42.67
C ASN A 627 33.66 -13.90 42.77
N LEU A 628 33.14 -13.54 41.59
CA LEU A 628 31.80 -13.81 41.02
C LEU A 628 30.49 -13.67 41.84
N ILE A 629 29.56 -12.90 41.23
CA ILE A 629 28.11 -13.15 41.08
C ILE A 629 27.25 -13.14 42.36
N LEU A 630 26.45 -12.07 42.49
CA LEU A 630 25.04 -12.10 42.07
C LEU A 630 24.65 -10.79 41.36
#